data_AF-A0A544QST9-F1
#
_entry.id   AF-A0A544QST9-F1
#
_cell.length_a   1.000
_cell.length_b   1.000
_cell.length_c   1.000
_cell.angle_alpha   90.00
_cell.angle_beta   90.00
_cell.angle_gamma   90.00
#
_symmetry.space_group_name_H-M   'P 1'
#
loop_
_entity.id
_entity.type
_entity.pdbx_description
1 polymer ?
#
loop_
_entity_poly.entity_id
_entity_poly.type
_entity_poly.pdbx_seq_one_letter_code
_entity_poly.pdbx_strand_id
1 'polypeptide(L)'
;MAAGSRLRTRFGSRNPAPVFGVLGVGLVVGGLAVPEFETLLFIWGGTALFVALLLQFVMSESTLSAAVTNDIYTTMAANARRASSVADRKQGTAEGHQYVPDADGVTLVVDDREFDAVGQRLLATGDDVTLEGAVDDLLSVLFDVLINELELATRLTATTDEELVTVTVIGSRIESTELFDHPIASVIGVGLAQGLDTPVAVETARQDERLVITAEPTSSR
;
A
#
# COMPACT_ATOMS: atom_id res chain seq x y z
N MET A 1 -30.68 -0.59 -11.79
CA MET A 1 -30.08 0.61 -12.40
C MET A 1 -28.61 0.31 -12.63
N ALA A 2 -28.20 0.11 -13.88
CA ALA A 2 -26.83 -0.23 -14.25
C ALA A 2 -26.41 0.73 -15.37
N ALA A 3 -25.84 1.86 -14.98
CA ALA A 3 -25.30 2.86 -15.91
C ALA A 3 -24.09 3.50 -15.25
N GLY A 4 -22.88 3.17 -15.74
CA GLY A 4 -21.68 3.81 -15.19
C GLY A 4 -20.30 3.30 -15.64
N SER A 5 -20.16 2.23 -16.43
CA SER A 5 -18.83 1.62 -16.65
C SER A 5 -18.26 1.68 -18.07
N ARG A 6 -18.71 2.61 -18.94
CA ARG A 6 -18.23 2.66 -20.34
C ARG A 6 -17.67 4.01 -20.79
N LEU A 7 -16.77 4.64 -20.02
CA LEU A 7 -16.12 5.88 -20.52
C LEU A 7 -14.62 6.06 -20.19
N ARG A 8 -13.88 5.03 -19.76
CA ARG A 8 -12.42 5.15 -19.55
C ARG A 8 -11.60 4.11 -20.30
N THR A 9 -11.56 4.17 -21.64
CA THR A 9 -10.61 3.35 -22.43
C THR A 9 -10.03 4.05 -23.66
N ARG A 10 -9.94 5.39 -23.68
CA ARG A 10 -9.38 6.10 -24.86
C ARG A 10 -8.22 7.04 -24.63
N PHE A 11 -7.47 6.86 -23.55
CA PHE A 11 -6.10 7.36 -23.45
C PHE A 11 -5.20 6.20 -23.09
N GLY A 12 -4.83 5.42 -24.10
CA GLY A 12 -3.69 4.52 -23.95
C GLY A 12 -2.48 5.38 -23.60
N SER A 13 -1.87 5.12 -22.45
CA SER A 13 -0.58 5.69 -22.05
C SER A 13 0.48 5.17 -23.03
N ARG A 14 0.57 5.79 -24.20
CA ARG A 14 1.69 5.54 -25.10
C ARG A 14 2.92 6.05 -24.37
N ASN A 15 3.81 5.13 -24.04
CA ASN A 15 5.11 5.46 -23.48
C ASN A 15 5.74 6.58 -24.34
N PRO A 16 6.04 7.77 -23.79
CA PRO A 16 6.61 8.88 -24.55
C PRO A 16 8.10 8.68 -24.84
N ALA A 17 8.78 7.73 -24.17
CA ALA A 17 10.19 7.40 -24.40
C ALA A 17 10.58 7.22 -25.89
N PRO A 18 9.85 6.45 -26.73
CA PRO A 18 10.16 6.33 -28.16
C PRO A 18 10.10 7.65 -28.93
N VAL A 19 9.23 8.59 -28.54
CA VAL A 19 9.13 9.90 -29.21
C VAL A 19 10.42 10.71 -28.99
N PHE A 20 10.87 10.78 -27.74
CA PHE A 20 12.13 11.44 -27.39
C PHE A 20 13.34 10.72 -27.97
N GLY A 21 13.31 9.38 -28.03
CA GLY A 21 14.37 8.58 -28.65
C GLY A 21 14.53 8.91 -30.14
N VAL A 22 13.43 8.91 -30.91
CA VAL A 22 13.44 9.25 -32.34
C VAL A 22 13.88 10.69 -32.57
N LEU A 23 13.37 11.64 -31.77
CA LEU A 23 13.77 13.04 -31.86
C LEU A 23 15.27 13.22 -31.59
N GLY A 24 15.79 12.58 -30.53
CA GLY A 24 17.19 12.66 -30.15
C GLY A 24 18.13 12.10 -31.20
N VAL A 25 17.82 10.91 -31.75
CA VAL A 25 18.58 10.34 -32.89
C VAL A 25 18.52 11.28 -34.10
N GLY A 26 17.35 11.82 -34.42
CA GLY A 26 17.17 12.74 -35.55
C GLY A 26 18.01 14.02 -35.43
N LEU A 27 18.09 14.59 -34.22
CA LEU A 27 18.91 15.78 -33.95
C LEU A 27 20.41 15.47 -34.04
N VAL A 28 20.87 14.32 -33.51
CA VAL A 28 22.28 13.90 -33.62
C VAL A 28 22.68 13.69 -35.09
N VAL A 29 21.83 13.02 -35.88
CA VAL A 29 22.06 12.83 -37.32
C VAL A 29 22.05 14.17 -38.06
N GLY A 30 21.13 15.07 -37.70
CA GLY A 30 21.07 16.43 -38.26
C GLY A 30 22.34 17.23 -38.00
N GLY A 31 22.93 17.09 -36.79
CA GLY A 31 24.19 17.75 -36.43
C GLY A 31 25.37 17.38 -37.34
N LEU A 32 25.38 16.16 -37.87
CA LEU A 32 26.41 15.70 -38.82
C LEU A 32 26.20 16.25 -40.24
N ALA A 33 24.96 16.59 -40.60
CA ALA A 33 24.62 17.07 -41.95
C ALA A 33 24.69 18.60 -42.07
N VAL A 34 24.56 19.33 -40.96
CA VAL A 34 24.47 20.80 -40.93
C VAL A 34 25.52 21.38 -39.95
N PRO A 35 26.76 21.62 -40.42
CA PRO A 35 27.87 22.06 -39.56
C PRO A 35 27.61 23.40 -38.83
N GLU A 36 26.76 24.26 -39.42
CA GLU A 36 26.39 25.56 -38.88
C GLU A 36 25.71 25.48 -37.50
N PHE A 37 25.03 24.35 -37.21
CA PHE A 37 24.28 24.14 -35.97
C PHE A 37 24.76 22.91 -35.18
N GLU A 38 25.92 22.34 -35.51
CA GLU A 38 26.44 21.09 -34.94
C GLU A 38 26.35 21.07 -33.41
N THR A 39 26.90 22.09 -32.75
CA THR A 39 26.92 22.20 -31.28
C THR A 39 25.51 22.19 -30.67
N LEU A 40 24.56 22.90 -31.28
CA LEU A 40 23.18 22.91 -30.79
C LEU A 40 22.52 21.55 -31.04
N LEU A 41 22.63 21.02 -32.25
CA LEU A 41 21.98 19.76 -32.61
C LEU A 41 22.48 18.58 -31.74
N PHE A 42 23.78 18.54 -31.42
CA PHE A 42 24.31 17.54 -30.48
C PHE A 42 23.86 17.74 -29.03
N ILE A 43 23.84 18.98 -28.52
CA ILE A 43 23.38 19.25 -27.14
C ILE A 43 21.91 18.84 -26.98
N TRP A 44 21.05 19.27 -27.89
CA TRP A 44 19.62 18.99 -27.83
C TRP A 44 19.32 17.52 -28.14
N GLY A 45 20.04 16.90 -29.07
CA GLY A 45 19.91 15.47 -29.39
C GLY A 45 20.34 14.56 -28.24
N GLY A 46 21.48 14.86 -27.61
CA GLY A 46 21.95 14.17 -26.41
C GLY A 46 20.97 14.31 -25.24
N THR A 47 20.41 15.50 -25.04
CA THR A 47 19.40 15.74 -23.99
C THR A 47 18.13 14.92 -24.25
N ALA A 48 17.61 14.88 -25.48
CA ALA A 48 16.43 14.10 -25.84
C ALA A 48 16.66 12.58 -25.70
N LEU A 49 17.83 12.08 -26.10
CA LEU A 49 18.23 10.68 -25.88
C LEU A 49 18.33 10.34 -24.39
N PHE A 50 18.91 11.24 -23.59
CA PHE A 50 19.00 11.07 -22.15
C PHE A 50 17.62 11.05 -21.49
N VAL A 51 16.71 11.95 -21.88
CA VAL A 51 15.32 11.94 -21.41
C VAL A 51 14.60 10.65 -21.83
N ALA A 52 14.82 10.16 -23.05
CA ALA A 52 14.25 8.88 -23.49
C ALA A 52 14.74 7.70 -22.63
N LEU A 53 16.03 7.68 -22.28
CA LEU A 53 16.60 6.70 -21.37
C LEU A 53 15.99 6.82 -19.96
N LEU A 54 15.92 8.02 -19.39
CA LEU A 54 15.30 8.22 -18.08
C LEU A 54 13.84 7.74 -18.08
N LEU A 55 13.04 8.09 -19.09
CA LEU A 55 11.65 7.64 -19.19
C LEU A 55 11.54 6.12 -19.35
N GLN A 56 12.50 5.49 -20.05
CA GLN A 56 12.55 4.04 -20.19
C GLN A 56 12.83 3.34 -18.85
N PHE A 57 13.70 3.92 -18.01
CA PHE A 57 14.00 3.37 -16.68
C PHE A 57 12.92 3.68 -15.66
N VAL A 58 12.41 4.91 -15.63
CA VAL A 58 11.41 5.37 -14.65
C VAL A 58 10.04 4.73 -14.88
N MET A 59 9.64 4.46 -16.12
CA MET A 59 8.34 3.80 -16.40
C MET A 59 8.41 2.27 -16.47
N SER A 60 9.55 1.67 -16.13
CA SER A 60 9.72 0.21 -16.10
C SER A 60 9.21 -0.36 -14.78
N GLU A 61 7.93 -0.18 -14.47
CA GLU A 61 7.26 -0.97 -13.44
C GLU A 61 6.41 -2.04 -14.13
N SER A 62 6.66 -3.31 -13.80
CA SER A 62 5.85 -4.43 -14.27
C SER A 62 4.46 -4.35 -13.64
N THR A 63 3.52 -3.76 -14.36
CA THR A 63 2.12 -3.65 -13.89
C THR A 63 1.41 -4.99 -14.11
N LEU A 64 1.39 -5.83 -13.07
CA LEU A 64 0.35 -6.88 -12.96
C LEU A 64 -1.02 -6.19 -12.95
N SER A 65 -1.99 -6.75 -13.67
CA SER A 65 -3.33 -6.17 -13.72
C SER A 65 -3.91 -6.08 -12.30
N ALA A 66 -4.26 -4.87 -11.86
CA ALA A 66 -4.89 -4.63 -10.57
C ALA A 66 -6.13 -5.52 -10.35
N ALA A 67 -6.81 -5.93 -11.43
CA ALA A 67 -7.94 -6.85 -11.35
C ALA A 67 -7.53 -8.26 -10.90
N VAL A 68 -6.38 -8.78 -11.37
CA VAL A 68 -5.90 -10.12 -11.02
C VAL A 68 -5.37 -10.16 -9.59
N THR A 69 -4.60 -9.14 -9.18
CA THR A 69 -4.11 -9.04 -7.79
C THR A 69 -5.27 -8.88 -6.82
N ASN A 70 -6.26 -8.03 -7.14
CA ASN A 70 -7.44 -7.85 -6.30
C ASN A 70 -8.27 -9.13 -6.21
N ASP A 71 -8.45 -9.89 -7.30
CA ASP A 71 -9.22 -11.15 -7.29
C ASP A 71 -8.55 -12.26 -6.45
N ILE A 72 -7.22 -12.34 -6.49
CA ILE A 72 -6.45 -13.27 -5.62
C ILE A 72 -6.62 -12.88 -4.15
N TYR A 73 -6.46 -11.60 -3.81
CA TYR A 73 -6.58 -11.12 -2.43
C TYR A 73 -8.01 -11.22 -1.89
N THR A 74 -9.03 -10.88 -2.69
CA THR A 74 -10.43 -11.02 -2.26
C THR A 74 -10.84 -12.48 -2.15
N THR A 75 -10.33 -13.37 -3.02
CA THR A 75 -10.54 -14.81 -2.90
C THR A 75 -9.88 -15.36 -1.64
N MET A 76 -8.65 -14.94 -1.32
CA MET A 76 -7.97 -15.31 -0.07
C MET A 76 -8.74 -14.82 1.16
N ALA A 77 -9.21 -13.57 1.15
CA ALA A 77 -10.01 -13.00 2.23
C ALA A 77 -11.37 -13.70 2.40
N ALA A 78 -12.01 -14.06 1.29
CA ALA A 78 -13.27 -14.81 1.32
C ALA A 78 -13.04 -16.24 1.86
N ASN A 79 -11.89 -16.86 1.58
CA ASN A 79 -11.53 -18.16 2.13
C ASN A 79 -11.19 -18.09 3.61
N ALA A 80 -10.52 -17.03 4.06
CA ALA A 80 -10.30 -16.76 5.48
C ALA A 80 -11.64 -16.61 6.21
N ARG A 81 -12.51 -15.69 5.76
CA ARG A 81 -13.87 -15.48 6.34
C ARG A 81 -14.73 -16.76 6.36
N ARG A 82 -14.63 -17.61 5.34
CA ARG A 82 -15.32 -18.92 5.31
C ARG A 82 -14.75 -19.91 6.32
N ALA A 83 -13.44 -19.90 6.56
CA ALA A 83 -12.84 -20.73 7.59
C ALA A 83 -13.30 -20.28 8.99
N SER A 84 -13.34 -18.97 9.25
CA SER A 84 -13.79 -18.38 10.51
C SER A 84 -15.26 -18.69 10.81
N SER A 85 -16.16 -18.55 9.83
CA SER A 85 -17.59 -18.91 10.00
C SER A 85 -17.86 -20.41 10.22
N VAL A 86 -16.87 -21.28 9.97
CA VAL A 86 -16.96 -22.71 10.31
C VAL A 86 -16.42 -22.97 11.73
N ALA A 87 -15.48 -22.15 12.21
CA ALA A 87 -14.94 -22.19 13.57
C ALA A 87 -15.97 -21.69 14.62
N ASP A 88 -16.79 -20.70 14.27
CA ASP A 88 -17.87 -20.08 15.10
C ASP A 88 -18.94 -21.08 15.62
N ARG A 89 -18.91 -22.34 15.15
CA ARG A 89 -19.75 -23.41 15.73
C ARG A 89 -19.18 -24.00 17.03
N LYS A 90 -17.96 -23.65 17.41
CA LYS A 90 -17.31 -24.10 18.64
C LYS A 90 -16.43 -22.97 19.20
N GLN A 91 -16.87 -22.36 20.30
CA GLN A 91 -16.10 -21.49 21.20
C GLN A 91 -16.10 -19.99 20.84
N GLY A 92 -16.91 -19.20 21.56
CA GLY A 92 -16.93 -17.73 21.50
C GLY A 92 -15.67 -17.08 22.08
N THR A 93 -14.58 -17.13 21.30
CA THR A 93 -13.35 -16.34 21.49
C THR A 93 -13.35 -15.31 20.37
N ALA A 94 -12.93 -14.06 20.63
CA ALA A 94 -12.94 -12.98 19.64
C ALA A 94 -12.26 -13.43 18.32
N GLU A 95 -13.09 -13.69 17.32
CA GLU A 95 -12.68 -14.18 16.00
C GLU A 95 -12.27 -12.96 15.17
N GLY A 96 -10.97 -12.75 14.99
CA GLY A 96 -10.50 -11.57 14.28
C GLY A 96 -9.01 -11.65 13.99
N HIS A 97 -8.59 -11.07 12.88
CA HIS A 97 -7.18 -10.94 12.51
C HIS A 97 -6.39 -10.36 13.69
N GLN A 98 -5.49 -11.14 14.26
CA GLN A 98 -4.70 -10.72 15.42
C GLN A 98 -3.23 -10.61 15.03
N TYR A 99 -2.63 -9.45 15.30
CA TYR A 99 -1.19 -9.24 15.15
C TYR A 99 -0.53 -9.59 16.47
N VAL A 100 0.32 -10.60 16.46
CA VAL A 100 0.98 -11.14 17.65
C VAL A 100 2.46 -10.83 17.57
N PRO A 101 3.03 -10.08 18.53
CA PRO A 101 4.47 -9.87 18.58
C PRO A 101 5.20 -11.17 18.95
N ASP A 102 6.33 -11.40 18.29
CA ASP A 102 7.25 -12.52 18.49
C ASP A 102 8.71 -12.02 18.43
N ALA A 103 9.68 -12.90 18.73
CA ALA A 103 11.10 -12.58 18.74
C ALA A 103 11.62 -12.06 17.38
N ASP A 104 11.00 -12.49 16.28
CA ASP A 104 11.40 -12.13 14.92
C ASP A 104 10.59 -10.95 14.32
N GLY A 105 9.62 -10.39 15.07
CA GLY A 105 8.78 -9.29 14.60
C GLY A 105 7.31 -9.46 14.99
N VAL A 106 6.39 -9.20 14.06
CA VAL A 106 4.95 -9.39 14.29
C VAL A 106 4.35 -10.30 13.23
N THR A 107 3.61 -11.30 13.69
CA THR A 107 2.94 -12.30 12.86
C THR A 107 1.44 -12.08 12.87
N LEU A 108 0.78 -12.26 11.71
CA LEU A 108 -0.67 -12.22 11.61
C LEU A 108 -1.23 -13.62 11.90
N VAL A 109 -2.05 -13.75 12.93
CA VAL A 109 -2.76 -14.98 13.29
C VAL A 109 -4.22 -14.87 12.87
N VAL A 110 -4.70 -15.84 12.08
CA VAL A 110 -6.10 -15.96 11.66
C VAL A 110 -6.57 -17.40 11.82
N ASP A 111 -7.52 -17.64 12.71
CA ASP A 111 -8.06 -18.97 13.02
C ASP A 111 -6.95 -20.00 13.33
N ASP A 112 -6.02 -19.66 14.23
CA ASP A 112 -4.89 -20.51 14.65
C ASP A 112 -3.86 -20.81 13.53
N ARG A 113 -3.86 -20.00 12.47
CA ARG A 113 -2.86 -20.07 11.39
C ARG A 113 -2.06 -18.78 11.34
N GLU A 114 -0.76 -18.94 11.24
CA GLU A 114 0.20 -17.85 11.13
C GLU A 114 0.44 -17.46 9.67
N PHE A 115 0.55 -16.15 9.44
CA PHE A 115 0.82 -15.52 8.16
C PHE A 115 1.82 -14.39 8.35
N ASP A 116 2.64 -14.15 7.33
CA ASP A 116 3.46 -12.94 7.27
C ASP A 116 2.54 -11.71 7.23
N ALA A 117 2.69 -10.80 8.20
CA ALA A 117 1.95 -9.56 8.22
C ALA A 117 2.48 -8.61 7.12
N VAL A 118 1.58 -8.09 6.30
CA VAL A 118 1.90 -7.10 5.27
C VAL A 118 2.54 -5.86 5.90
N GLY A 119 2.05 -5.43 7.06
CA GLY A 119 2.56 -4.30 7.84
C GLY A 119 4.02 -4.46 8.23
N GLN A 120 4.47 -5.67 8.59
CA GLN A 120 5.86 -5.96 8.95
C GLN A 120 6.81 -5.65 7.79
N ARG A 121 6.43 -6.08 6.59
CA ARG A 121 7.21 -5.85 5.37
C ARG A 121 7.23 -4.38 4.97
N LEU A 122 6.11 -3.68 5.16
CA LEU A 122 5.99 -2.26 4.83
C LEU A 122 6.79 -1.38 5.80
N LEU A 123 6.73 -1.65 7.10
CA LEU A 123 7.52 -0.95 8.10
C LEU A 123 9.02 -1.21 7.93
N ALA A 124 9.42 -2.42 7.55
CA ALA A 124 10.81 -2.73 7.24
C ALA A 124 11.37 -2.04 5.96
N THR A 125 10.50 -1.42 5.15
CA THR A 125 10.91 -0.67 3.95
C THR A 125 11.24 0.80 4.28
N GLY A 126 10.68 1.33 5.37
CA GLY A 126 10.94 2.70 5.85
C GLY A 126 12.32 2.83 6.52
N ASP A 127 12.65 4.05 6.92
CA ASP A 127 13.81 4.29 7.79
C ASP A 127 13.62 3.58 9.15
N ASP A 128 14.65 3.52 10.00
CA ASP A 128 14.61 2.81 11.29
C ASP A 128 13.58 3.46 12.25
N VAL A 129 12.30 3.07 12.11
CA VAL A 129 11.17 3.63 12.87
C VAL A 129 11.22 3.07 14.29
N THR A 130 11.47 3.94 15.26
CA THR A 130 11.38 3.58 16.67
C THR A 130 9.92 3.62 17.10
N LEU A 131 9.36 2.45 17.41
CA LEU A 131 7.98 2.29 17.86
C LEU A 131 7.97 1.98 19.35
N GLU A 132 7.94 3.03 20.17
CA GLU A 132 7.87 2.94 21.63
C GLU A 132 7.03 4.11 22.17
N GLY A 133 6.27 3.87 23.24
CA GLY A 133 5.54 4.93 23.94
C GLY A 133 4.05 4.66 24.08
N ALA A 134 3.28 5.72 24.32
CA ALA A 134 1.83 5.61 24.44
C ALA A 134 1.18 5.39 23.07
N VAL A 135 -0.06 4.87 23.07
CA VAL A 135 -0.84 4.60 21.84
C VAL A 135 -0.89 5.82 20.91
N ASP A 136 -1.09 7.02 21.45
CA ASP A 136 -1.18 8.24 20.63
C ASP A 136 0.17 8.63 19.99
N ASP A 137 1.29 8.35 20.66
CA ASP A 137 2.63 8.58 20.12
C ASP A 137 2.91 7.60 18.97
N LEU A 138 2.60 6.32 19.18
CA LEU A 138 2.70 5.27 18.16
C LEU A 138 1.84 5.62 16.94
N LEU A 139 0.58 6.00 17.14
CA LEU A 139 -0.32 6.38 16.04
C LEU A 139 0.19 7.61 15.27
N SER A 140 0.79 8.57 15.96
CA SER A 140 1.37 9.75 15.30
C SER A 140 2.51 9.36 14.36
N VAL A 141 3.41 8.47 14.81
CA VAL A 141 4.48 7.92 13.98
C VAL A 141 3.93 7.11 12.81
N LEU A 142 3.00 6.19 13.08
CA LEU A 142 2.41 5.32 12.05
C LEU A 142 1.63 6.13 11.01
N PHE A 143 0.97 7.21 11.39
CA PHE A 143 0.25 8.08 10.46
C PHE A 143 1.21 8.83 9.54
N ASP A 144 2.35 9.28 10.06
CA ASP A 144 3.40 9.91 9.26
C ASP A 144 3.93 8.94 8.21
N VAL A 145 4.28 7.72 8.62
CA VAL A 145 4.73 6.65 7.71
C VAL A 145 3.67 6.35 6.65
N LEU A 146 2.40 6.19 7.04
CA LEU A 146 1.31 5.87 6.12
C LEU A 146 0.99 6.97 5.10
N ILE A 147 1.20 8.24 5.45
CA ILE A 147 0.88 9.39 4.60
C ILE A 147 2.08 9.82 3.77
N ASN A 148 3.26 9.93 4.39
CA ASN A 148 4.43 10.58 3.82
C ASN A 148 5.43 9.59 3.22
N GLU A 149 5.64 8.43 3.85
CA GLU A 149 6.61 7.45 3.34
C GLU A 149 5.96 6.45 2.37
N LEU A 150 4.83 5.87 2.78
CA LEU A 150 4.15 4.83 2.00
C LEU A 150 3.08 5.39 1.06
N GLU A 151 2.70 6.66 1.23
CA GLU A 151 1.67 7.38 0.45
C GLU A 151 0.32 6.62 0.30
N LEU A 152 -0.04 5.79 1.29
CA LEU A 152 -1.22 4.92 1.22
C LEU A 152 -2.52 5.67 1.53
N ALA A 153 -2.45 6.79 2.24
CA ALA A 153 -3.60 7.62 2.60
C ALA A 153 -3.30 9.11 2.46
N THR A 154 -4.36 9.90 2.25
CA THR A 154 -4.24 11.37 2.26
C THR A 154 -4.23 11.93 3.68
N ARG A 155 -5.03 11.33 4.58
CA ARG A 155 -5.13 11.72 5.98
C ARG A 155 -5.69 10.57 6.81
N LEU A 156 -5.21 10.45 8.04
CA LEU A 156 -5.80 9.57 9.06
C LEU A 156 -6.23 10.41 10.28
N THR A 157 -7.26 9.96 10.97
CA THR A 157 -7.69 10.50 12.25
C THR A 157 -8.02 9.36 13.18
N ALA A 158 -7.49 9.40 14.41
CA ALA A 158 -7.77 8.42 15.44
C ALA A 158 -8.75 8.97 16.48
N THR A 159 -9.52 8.07 17.08
CA THR A 159 -10.14 8.26 18.38
C THR A 159 -9.72 7.09 19.24
N THR A 160 -9.10 7.40 20.38
CA THR A 160 -8.57 6.42 21.32
C THR A 160 -9.48 6.40 22.55
N ASP A 161 -9.98 5.22 22.90
CA ASP A 161 -10.60 4.89 24.19
C ASP A 161 -9.62 3.99 24.98
N GLU A 162 -9.88 3.71 26.25
CA GLU A 162 -8.96 2.96 27.14
C GLU A 162 -8.57 1.57 26.58
N GLU A 163 -9.46 0.92 25.83
CA GLU A 163 -9.26 -0.43 25.27
C GLU A 163 -9.33 -0.47 23.74
N LEU A 164 -9.75 0.62 23.08
CA LEU A 164 -10.13 0.60 21.67
C LEU A 164 -9.57 1.80 20.90
N VAL A 165 -8.86 1.52 19.81
CA VAL A 165 -8.40 2.53 18.86
C VAL A 165 -9.27 2.47 17.61
N THR A 166 -9.89 3.58 17.24
CA THR A 166 -10.62 3.69 15.97
C THR A 166 -9.93 4.69 15.06
N VAL A 167 -9.46 4.23 13.91
CA VAL A 167 -8.80 5.04 12.89
C VAL A 167 -9.70 5.18 11.67
N THR A 168 -9.98 6.42 11.27
CA THR A 168 -10.67 6.74 10.02
C THR A 168 -9.67 7.19 8.97
N VAL A 169 -9.72 6.58 7.79
CA VAL A 169 -8.82 6.86 6.67
C VAL A 169 -9.54 7.68 5.60
N ILE A 170 -8.94 8.80 5.21
CA ILE A 170 -9.43 9.70 4.18
C ILE A 170 -8.50 9.60 2.96
N GLY A 171 -9.08 9.37 1.78
CA GLY A 171 -8.33 9.27 0.53
C GLY A 171 -7.38 8.07 0.49
N SER A 172 -7.86 6.89 0.92
CA SER A 172 -7.13 5.63 0.78
C SER A 172 -6.83 5.37 -0.70
N ARG A 173 -5.59 5.02 -1.02
CA ARG A 173 -5.20 4.55 -2.37
C ARG A 173 -5.70 3.13 -2.64
N ILE A 174 -6.07 2.42 -1.59
CA ILE A 174 -6.58 1.05 -1.62
C ILE A 174 -8.06 1.10 -1.28
N GLU A 175 -8.92 0.91 -2.27
CA GLU A 175 -10.37 1.11 -2.11
C GLU A 175 -11.10 -0.10 -1.52
N SER A 176 -10.52 -1.30 -1.59
CA SER A 176 -11.17 -2.54 -1.18
C SER A 176 -10.93 -2.82 0.30
N THR A 177 -12.00 -2.88 1.08
CA THR A 177 -11.98 -3.36 2.47
C THR A 177 -12.04 -4.89 2.57
N GLU A 178 -12.10 -5.58 1.43
CA GLU A 178 -12.18 -7.03 1.36
C GLU A 178 -10.82 -7.70 1.12
N LEU A 179 -9.73 -6.94 1.18
CA LEU A 179 -8.40 -7.48 1.07
C LEU A 179 -8.08 -8.32 2.31
N PHE A 180 -7.47 -9.47 2.09
CA PHE A 180 -6.81 -10.20 3.15
C PHE A 180 -5.64 -9.36 3.63
N ASP A 181 -5.60 -9.05 4.92
CA ASP A 181 -4.57 -8.22 5.54
C ASP A 181 -4.40 -6.84 4.85
N HIS A 182 -5.41 -5.96 4.99
CA HIS A 182 -5.42 -4.65 4.34
C HIS A 182 -4.17 -3.84 4.70
N PRO A 183 -3.35 -3.34 3.74
CA PRO A 183 -2.03 -2.75 4.04
C PRO A 183 -2.03 -1.65 5.10
N ILE A 184 -3.00 -0.72 5.04
CA ILE A 184 -3.13 0.35 6.05
C ILE A 184 -3.48 -0.21 7.43
N ALA A 185 -4.37 -1.20 7.51
CA ALA A 185 -4.77 -1.82 8.77
C ALA A 185 -3.65 -2.70 9.33
N SER A 186 -2.90 -3.35 8.45
CA SER A 186 -1.74 -4.16 8.79
C SER A 186 -0.62 -3.34 9.41
N VAL A 187 -0.28 -2.19 8.81
CA VAL A 187 0.73 -1.27 9.37
C VAL A 187 0.30 -0.78 10.76
N ILE A 188 -0.97 -0.44 10.95
CA ILE A 188 -1.48 -0.01 12.26
C ILE A 188 -1.41 -1.16 13.27
N GLY A 189 -1.89 -2.35 12.90
CA GLY A 189 -1.92 -3.52 13.77
C GLY A 189 -0.52 -3.98 14.17
N VAL A 190 0.40 -4.10 13.21
CA VAL A 190 1.81 -4.42 13.45
C VAL A 190 2.47 -3.36 14.32
N GLY A 191 2.31 -2.08 13.97
CA GLY A 191 2.97 -1.00 14.70
C GLY A 191 2.52 -0.89 16.15
N LEU A 192 1.22 -1.09 16.42
CA LEU A 192 0.69 -1.14 17.78
C LEU A 192 1.14 -2.41 18.52
N ALA A 193 1.09 -3.57 17.88
CA ALA A 193 1.50 -4.83 18.51
C ALA A 193 3.00 -4.82 18.88
N GLN A 194 3.83 -4.29 18.00
CA GLN A 194 5.27 -4.13 18.22
C GLN A 194 5.56 -3.09 19.32
N GLY A 195 4.94 -1.90 19.25
CA GLY A 195 5.24 -0.82 20.20
C GLY A 195 4.66 -1.02 21.60
N LEU A 196 3.59 -1.80 21.73
CA LEU A 196 2.97 -2.15 23.01
C LEU A 196 3.40 -3.51 23.56
N ASP A 197 4.17 -4.29 22.78
CA ASP A 197 4.57 -5.67 23.08
C ASP A 197 3.38 -6.53 23.54
N THR A 198 2.23 -6.36 22.88
CA THR A 198 0.96 -7.00 23.23
C THR A 198 0.20 -7.36 21.94
N PRO A 199 -0.49 -8.52 21.88
CA PRO A 199 -1.30 -8.85 20.72
C PRO A 199 -2.39 -7.82 20.44
N VAL A 200 -2.62 -7.47 19.17
CA VAL A 200 -3.64 -6.49 18.75
C VAL A 200 -4.61 -7.11 17.77
N ALA A 201 -5.89 -7.17 18.12
CA ALA A 201 -6.95 -7.57 17.20
C ALA A 201 -7.34 -6.38 16.32
N VAL A 202 -7.49 -6.59 15.00
CA VAL A 202 -7.83 -5.52 14.07
C VAL A 202 -8.98 -5.93 13.16
N GLU A 203 -9.95 -5.04 13.06
CA GLU A 203 -11.07 -5.13 12.13
C GLU A 203 -11.07 -3.95 11.15
N THR A 204 -11.57 -4.20 9.94
CA THR A 204 -11.75 -3.16 8.91
C THR A 204 -13.19 -3.12 8.44
N ALA A 205 -13.77 -1.93 8.41
CA ALA A 205 -15.10 -1.68 7.92
C ALA A 205 -15.11 -0.52 6.92
N ARG A 206 -16.19 -0.43 6.13
CA ARG A 206 -16.46 0.73 5.27
C ARG A 206 -17.61 1.54 5.87
N GLN A 207 -17.37 2.81 6.18
CA GLN A 207 -18.39 3.74 6.69
C GLN A 207 -18.32 5.05 5.89
N ASP A 208 -19.45 5.54 5.37
CA ASP A 208 -19.51 6.76 4.57
C ASP A 208 -18.44 6.84 3.46
N GLU A 209 -18.26 5.73 2.74
CA GLU A 209 -17.23 5.55 1.69
C GLU A 209 -15.77 5.62 2.16
N ARG A 210 -15.53 5.71 3.47
CA ARG A 210 -14.20 5.69 4.08
C ARG A 210 -13.88 4.34 4.68
N LEU A 211 -12.59 4.02 4.70
CA LEU A 211 -12.07 2.88 5.46
C LEU A 211 -11.99 3.29 6.93
N VAL A 212 -12.60 2.48 7.79
CA VAL A 212 -12.53 2.59 9.24
C VAL A 212 -11.85 1.33 9.77
N ILE A 213 -10.86 1.53 10.63
CA ILE A 213 -10.04 0.47 11.21
C ILE A 213 -10.25 0.54 12.71
N THR A 214 -10.58 -0.60 13.31
CA THR A 214 -10.74 -0.74 14.75
C THR A 214 -9.67 -1.68 15.25
N ALA A 215 -8.87 -1.25 16.22
CA ALA A 215 -7.77 -2.01 16.79
C ALA A 215 -7.93 -2.10 18.31
N GLU A 216 -7.85 -3.31 18.84
CA GLU A 216 -8.04 -3.62 20.26
C GLU A 216 -6.79 -4.36 20.77
N PRO A 217 -5.95 -3.72 21.60
CA PRO A 217 -4.86 -4.38 22.30
C PRO A 217 -5.41 -5.42 23.28
N THR A 218 -5.30 -6.69 22.92
CA THR A 218 -5.74 -7.80 23.74
C THR A 218 -4.66 -8.15 24.76
N SER A 219 -4.93 -7.92 26.04
CA SER A 219 -4.03 -8.34 27.13
C SER A 219 -3.72 -9.83 26.99
N SER A 220 -2.43 -10.20 26.93
CA SER A 220 -2.02 -11.60 26.90
C SER A 220 -2.58 -12.31 28.14
N ARG A 221 -3.35 -13.38 27.94
CA ARG A 221 -3.96 -14.13 29.04
C ARG A 221 -2.98 -15.10 29.68
#